data_AF-A0A6A6JZC7-F1
#
_entry.id   AF-A0A6A6JZC7-F1
#
_cell.length_a   1.000
_cell.length_b   1.000
_cell.length_c   1.000
_cell.angle_alpha   90.00
_cell.angle_beta   90.00
_cell.angle_gamma   90.00
#
_symmetry.space_group_name_H-M   'P 1'
#
loop_
_entity.id
_entity.type
_entity.pdbx_description
1 polymer ?
#
loop_
_entity_poly.entity_id
_entity_poly.type
_entity_poly.pdbx_seq_one_letter_code
_entity_poly.pdbx_strand_id
1 'polypeptide(L)'
;MANSTYGTPASDMPLNPADEPEFYEKGYPSLAYFFSNNPRYLHLRRFSGLSIRLLLYRQCELVHLEKQLLGMDKSNISSIEGRRSRYHIDYAATLTDPHGSKFRNLVTDIRNRLKEYEEDLIRFEKLGLKGFDMAKVKVVQDWLDHPELGALILDGQDRDIWGTGAKPDGHALDIIQVVKESESSPASKYLQDGLSRWSSWTGKWLTLFSTWQMKKPDKHNWHIQSRSSFQGLSLTIGSVLTSVLVYGAIISLNFVSGKAFNIVVAILVPLLISLCGLGFVNQKSIATWSMLGT
;
A
#
# COMPACT_ATOMS: atom_id res chain seq x y z
N MET A 1 19.81 -38.67 31.30
CA MET A 1 20.82 -37.76 30.73
C MET A 1 20.11 -36.93 29.67
N ALA A 2 19.73 -35.69 29.99
CA ALA A 2 19.04 -34.78 29.09
C ALA A 2 20.06 -33.78 28.54
N ASN A 3 20.33 -33.82 27.23
CA ASN A 3 21.21 -32.87 26.56
C ASN A 3 20.50 -31.52 26.45
N SER A 4 21.00 -30.55 27.19
CA SER A 4 20.60 -29.15 27.10
C SER A 4 21.13 -28.56 25.79
N THR A 5 20.29 -28.52 24.76
CA THR A 5 20.49 -27.71 23.57
C THR A 5 20.32 -26.24 23.94
N TYR A 6 21.40 -25.62 24.42
CA TYR A 6 21.51 -24.17 24.48
C TYR A 6 21.54 -23.63 23.06
N GLY A 7 20.51 -22.89 22.68
CA GLY A 7 20.44 -22.21 21.38
C GLY A 7 21.60 -21.24 21.21
N THR A 8 22.29 -21.35 20.09
CA THR A 8 23.29 -20.38 19.65
C THR A 8 22.67 -18.97 19.72
N PRO A 9 23.32 -17.99 20.39
CA PRO A 9 22.81 -16.64 20.43
C PRO A 9 22.65 -16.12 18.99
N ALA A 10 21.51 -15.50 18.71
CA ALA A 10 21.15 -15.02 17.36
C ALA A 10 22.13 -13.97 16.77
N SER A 11 23.19 -13.60 17.49
CA SER A 11 24.23 -12.66 17.01
C SER A 11 25.20 -13.26 16.00
N ASP A 12 25.24 -14.60 15.86
CA ASP A 12 26.25 -15.27 15.03
C ASP A 12 25.70 -15.78 13.69
N MET A 13 24.47 -15.38 13.32
CA MET A 13 24.02 -15.63 11.94
C MET A 13 24.84 -14.77 10.98
N PRO A 14 25.43 -15.37 9.93
CA PRO A 14 26.20 -14.61 8.95
C PRO A 14 25.29 -13.54 8.34
N LEU A 15 25.73 -12.29 8.42
CA LEU A 15 25.05 -11.16 7.79
C LEU A 15 24.84 -11.50 6.31
N ASN A 16 23.58 -11.45 5.88
CA ASN A 16 23.25 -11.62 4.48
C ASN A 16 23.82 -10.41 3.72
N PRO A 17 24.71 -10.59 2.74
CA PRO A 17 25.29 -9.47 2.01
C PRO A 17 24.23 -8.62 1.28
N ALA A 18 23.04 -9.16 1.01
CA ALA A 18 21.93 -8.40 0.44
C ALA A 18 21.33 -7.37 1.42
N ASP A 19 21.62 -7.46 2.72
CA ASP A 19 21.14 -6.51 3.72
C ASP A 19 22.12 -5.34 3.93
N GLU A 20 23.34 -5.46 3.40
CA GLU A 20 24.40 -4.46 3.59
C GLU A 20 24.44 -3.48 2.39
N PRO A 21 24.25 -2.17 2.62
CA PRO A 21 24.12 -1.15 1.58
C PRO A 21 25.41 -0.98 0.75
N GLU A 22 26.56 -1.29 1.36
CA GLU A 22 27.89 -1.10 0.77
C GLU A 22 28.14 -2.00 -0.44
N PHE A 23 27.38 -3.10 -0.59
CA PHE A 23 27.50 -4.00 -1.74
C PHE A 23 26.70 -3.54 -2.96
N TYR A 24 25.87 -2.50 -2.83
CA TYR A 24 25.03 -2.01 -3.91
C TYR A 24 25.70 -0.86 -4.65
N GLU A 25 25.99 -1.08 -5.93
CA GLU A 25 26.45 -0.02 -6.80
C GLU A 25 25.41 1.10 -6.90
N LYS A 26 25.93 2.32 -7.01
CA LYS A 26 25.20 3.55 -7.23
C LYS A 26 24.30 3.47 -8.49
N GLY A 27 23.03 3.85 -8.37
CA GLY A 27 22.05 3.83 -9.47
C GLY A 27 20.85 2.93 -9.16
N TYR A 28 20.43 2.09 -10.11
CA TYR A 28 19.32 1.16 -9.87
C TYR A 28 19.56 0.15 -8.75
N PRO A 29 20.77 -0.43 -8.55
CA PRO A 29 20.98 -1.38 -7.46
C PRO A 29 20.74 -0.73 -6.09
N SER A 30 21.31 0.45 -5.84
CA SER A 30 21.08 1.17 -4.58
C SER A 30 19.63 1.66 -4.42
N LEU A 31 18.97 2.07 -5.50
CA LEU A 31 17.55 2.44 -5.47
C LEU A 31 16.64 1.24 -5.18
N ALA A 32 16.94 0.08 -5.76
CA ALA A 32 16.23 -1.16 -5.49
C ALA A 32 16.40 -1.57 -4.02
N TYR A 33 17.62 -1.45 -3.47
CA TYR A 33 17.88 -1.66 -2.04
C TYR A 33 17.12 -0.66 -1.16
N PHE A 34 17.04 0.61 -1.56
CA PHE A 34 16.24 1.60 -0.84
C PHE A 34 14.75 1.20 -0.79
N PHE A 35 14.18 0.77 -1.92
CA PHE A 35 12.78 0.33 -1.99
C PHE A 35 12.51 -1.01 -1.29
N SER A 36 13.46 -1.95 -1.29
CA SER A 36 13.29 -3.22 -0.58
C SER A 36 13.21 -3.01 0.92
N ASN A 37 14.07 -2.11 1.45
CA ASN A 37 14.06 -1.73 2.86
C ASN A 37 12.92 -0.78 3.23
N ASN A 38 12.41 -0.01 2.25
CA ASN A 38 11.34 0.95 2.45
C ASN A 38 10.19 0.78 1.43
N PRO A 39 9.46 -0.34 1.46
CA PRO A 39 8.42 -0.66 0.48
C PRO A 39 7.29 0.38 0.43
N ARG A 40 7.09 1.16 1.51
CA ARG A 40 6.15 2.28 1.54
C ARG A 40 6.50 3.43 0.57
N TYR A 41 7.78 3.59 0.23
CA TYR A 41 8.24 4.60 -0.71
C TYR A 41 8.34 4.04 -2.13
N LEU A 42 8.03 2.76 -2.36
CA LEU A 42 8.02 2.16 -3.68
C LEU A 42 6.89 2.75 -4.54
N HIS A 43 7.29 3.72 -5.37
CA HIS A 43 6.46 4.36 -6.36
C HIS A 43 6.96 3.98 -7.74
N LEU A 44 6.09 3.43 -8.58
CA LEU A 44 6.42 3.01 -9.94
C LEU A 44 5.40 3.56 -10.92
N ARG A 45 5.77 3.67 -12.19
CA ARG A 45 4.81 4.01 -13.25
C ARG A 45 3.87 2.84 -13.50
N ARG A 46 2.57 3.13 -13.63
CA ARG A 46 1.55 2.14 -14.03
C ARG A 46 1.47 1.95 -15.55
N PHE A 47 2.14 2.81 -16.32
CA PHE A 47 2.13 2.79 -17.79
C PHE A 47 0.71 2.78 -18.38
N SER A 48 -0.19 3.62 -17.85
CA SER A 48 -1.63 3.51 -18.18
C SER A 48 -1.91 3.66 -19.68
N GLY A 49 -1.19 4.53 -20.38
CA GLY A 49 -1.35 4.69 -21.83
C GLY A 49 -0.96 3.43 -22.61
N LEU A 50 0.14 2.76 -22.22
CA LEU A 50 0.57 1.52 -22.85
C LEU A 50 -0.40 0.37 -22.56
N SER A 51 -0.85 0.26 -21.30
CA SER A 51 -1.83 -0.75 -20.88
C SER A 51 -3.17 -0.59 -21.61
N ILE A 52 -3.68 0.64 -21.76
CA ILE A 52 -4.91 0.91 -22.54
C ILE A 52 -4.70 0.52 -24.01
N ARG A 53 -3.55 0.86 -24.61
CA ARG A 53 -3.26 0.48 -26.00
C ARG A 53 -3.28 -1.04 -26.18
N LEU A 54 -2.68 -1.81 -25.26
CA LEU A 54 -2.73 -3.26 -25.29
C LEU A 54 -4.15 -3.81 -25.16
N LEU A 55 -4.96 -3.26 -24.26
CA LEU A 55 -6.38 -3.62 -24.12
C LEU A 55 -7.17 -3.37 -25.42
N LEU A 56 -6.94 -2.23 -26.07
CA LEU A 56 -7.59 -1.90 -27.35
C LEU A 56 -7.20 -2.87 -28.47
N TYR A 57 -5.93 -3.30 -28.53
CA TYR A 57 -5.49 -4.31 -29.49
C TYR A 57 -6.17 -5.66 -29.23
N ARG A 58 -6.24 -6.11 -27.98
CA ARG A 58 -6.96 -7.34 -27.61
C ARG A 58 -8.45 -7.27 -27.93
N GLN A 59 -9.08 -6.11 -27.71
CA GLN A 59 -10.47 -5.89 -28.09
C GLN A 59 -10.66 -6.01 -29.62
N CYS A 60 -9.73 -5.46 -30.41
CA CYS A 60 -9.77 -5.59 -31.86
C CYS A 60 -9.64 -7.05 -32.32
N GLU A 61 -8.73 -7.81 -31.71
CA GLU A 61 -8.57 -9.24 -31.97
C GLU A 61 -9.85 -10.03 -31.64
N LEU A 62 -10.47 -9.76 -30.49
CA LEU A 62 -11.73 -10.41 -30.10
C LEU A 62 -12.87 -10.10 -31.07
N VAL A 63 -13.02 -8.84 -31.48
CA VAL A 63 -14.03 -8.44 -32.50
C VAL A 63 -13.78 -9.16 -33.83
N HIS A 64 -12.51 -9.36 -34.20
CA HIS A 64 -12.18 -10.12 -35.40
C HIS A 64 -12.58 -11.60 -35.28
N LEU A 65 -12.24 -12.25 -34.17
CA LEU A 65 -12.61 -13.66 -33.93
C LEU A 65 -14.13 -13.85 -33.81
N GLU A 66 -14.83 -12.91 -33.19
CA GLU A 66 -16.30 -12.89 -33.12
C GLU A 66 -16.92 -12.84 -34.52
N LYS A 67 -16.42 -11.96 -35.39
CA LYS A 67 -16.86 -11.91 -36.79
C LYS A 67 -16.62 -13.23 -37.54
N GLN A 68 -15.49 -13.89 -37.29
CA GLN A 68 -15.23 -15.21 -37.88
C GLN A 68 -16.22 -16.26 -37.37
N LEU A 69 -16.53 -16.27 -36.07
CA LEU A 69 -17.47 -17.20 -35.47
C LEU A 69 -18.87 -17.02 -36.06
N LEU A 70 -19.36 -15.77 -36.10
CA LEU A 70 -20.63 -15.43 -36.74
C LEU A 70 -20.66 -15.80 -38.23
N GLY A 71 -19.53 -15.66 -38.93
CA GLY A 71 -19.38 -16.08 -40.32
C GLY A 71 -19.49 -17.61 -40.48
N MET A 72 -18.86 -18.37 -39.59
CA MET A 72 -18.97 -19.83 -39.56
C MET A 72 -20.39 -20.27 -39.23
N ASP A 73 -21.05 -19.64 -38.26
CA ASP A 73 -22.43 -19.95 -37.88
C ASP A 73 -23.40 -19.73 -39.05
N LYS A 74 -23.30 -18.57 -39.73
CA LYS A 74 -24.09 -18.30 -40.95
C LYS A 74 -23.86 -19.34 -42.04
N SER A 75 -22.60 -19.71 -42.26
CA SER A 75 -22.23 -20.71 -43.27
C SER A 75 -22.78 -22.10 -42.91
N ASN A 76 -22.71 -22.49 -41.63
CA ASN A 76 -23.21 -23.76 -41.12
C ASN A 76 -24.73 -23.86 -41.19
N ILE A 77 -25.46 -22.76 -40.98
CA ILE A 77 -26.92 -22.69 -41.13
C ILE A 77 -27.31 -22.91 -42.60
N SER A 78 -26.55 -22.34 -43.55
CA SER A 78 -26.83 -22.48 -44.98
C SER A 78 -26.44 -23.83 -45.60
N SER A 79 -25.70 -24.68 -44.87
CA SER A 79 -25.28 -26.00 -45.35
C SER A 79 -26.46 -26.98 -45.33
N ILE A 80 -26.93 -27.37 -46.52
CA ILE A 80 -28.02 -28.34 -46.73
C ILE A 80 -27.65 -29.73 -46.17
N GLU A 81 -26.35 -30.06 -46.13
CA GLU A 81 -25.85 -31.32 -45.60
C GLU A 81 -25.51 -31.26 -44.10
N GLY A 82 -26.33 -31.98 -43.34
CA GLY A 82 -25.90 -32.97 -42.35
C GLY A 82 -24.94 -32.52 -41.25
N ARG A 83 -25.45 -32.50 -40.01
CA ARG A 83 -24.72 -32.34 -38.73
C ARG A 83 -24.08 -30.98 -38.44
N ARG A 84 -23.52 -30.26 -39.43
CA ARG A 84 -22.91 -28.93 -39.20
C ARG A 84 -23.92 -27.87 -38.78
N SER A 85 -25.13 -27.93 -39.32
CA SER A 85 -26.24 -27.06 -38.89
C SER A 85 -26.57 -27.23 -37.41
N ARG A 86 -26.16 -28.32 -36.74
CA ARG A 86 -26.39 -28.51 -35.30
C ARG A 86 -25.33 -27.88 -34.41
N TYR A 87 -24.19 -27.43 -34.92
CA TYR A 87 -23.09 -26.92 -34.09
C TYR A 87 -23.49 -25.75 -33.18
N HIS A 88 -24.39 -24.88 -33.66
CA HIS A 88 -24.86 -23.73 -32.88
C HIS A 88 -25.84 -24.12 -31.75
N ILE A 89 -26.42 -25.33 -31.81
CA ILE A 89 -27.38 -25.86 -30.82
C ILE A 89 -26.68 -26.82 -29.87
N ASP A 90 -25.77 -27.65 -30.40
CA ASP A 90 -25.09 -28.71 -29.69
C ASP A 90 -23.57 -28.67 -29.95
N TYR A 91 -22.83 -28.16 -28.96
CA TYR A 91 -21.37 -28.15 -28.99
C TYR A 91 -20.79 -29.58 -29.00
N ALA A 92 -21.47 -30.58 -28.41
CA ALA A 92 -20.98 -31.96 -28.40
C ALA A 92 -20.99 -32.57 -29.81
N ALA A 93 -21.90 -32.13 -30.68
CA ALA A 93 -21.89 -32.50 -32.10
C ALA A 93 -20.58 -32.09 -32.79
N THR A 94 -19.94 -30.99 -32.34
CA THR A 94 -18.63 -30.59 -32.87
C THR A 94 -17.54 -31.58 -32.47
N LEU A 95 -17.62 -32.24 -31.30
CA LEU A 95 -16.58 -33.17 -30.82
C LEU A 95 -16.51 -34.46 -31.66
N THR A 96 -17.64 -34.91 -32.18
CA THR A 96 -17.74 -36.15 -32.95
C THR A 96 -17.51 -35.97 -34.44
N ASP A 97 -17.57 -34.73 -34.95
CA ASP A 97 -17.35 -34.42 -36.35
C ASP A 97 -15.86 -34.11 -36.65
N PRO A 98 -15.20 -34.82 -37.58
CA PRO A 98 -13.85 -34.50 -38.04
C PRO A 98 -13.71 -33.05 -38.55
N HIS A 99 -14.76 -32.53 -39.19
CA HIS A 99 -14.78 -31.15 -39.71
C HIS A 99 -15.05 -30.10 -38.62
N GLY A 100 -15.51 -30.52 -37.43
CA GLY A 100 -15.70 -29.65 -36.28
C GLY A 100 -14.40 -29.07 -35.72
N SER A 101 -13.24 -29.60 -36.12
CA SER A 101 -11.92 -29.14 -35.65
C SER A 101 -11.69 -27.64 -35.85
N LYS A 102 -12.05 -27.08 -37.00
CA LYS A 102 -11.91 -25.63 -37.27
C LYS A 102 -12.75 -24.78 -36.30
N PHE A 103 -14.00 -25.18 -36.08
CA PHE A 103 -14.89 -24.49 -35.14
C PHE A 103 -14.38 -24.60 -33.70
N ARG A 104 -13.96 -25.80 -33.28
CA ARG A 104 -13.39 -26.03 -31.94
C ARG A 104 -12.13 -25.21 -31.71
N ASN A 105 -11.25 -25.11 -32.71
CA ASN A 105 -10.04 -24.30 -32.62
C ASN A 105 -10.40 -22.82 -32.49
N LEU A 106 -11.32 -22.30 -33.32
CA LEU A 106 -11.77 -20.91 -33.22
C LEU A 106 -12.40 -20.58 -31.86
N VAL A 107 -13.27 -21.45 -31.34
CA VAL A 107 -13.86 -21.29 -30.00
C VAL A 107 -12.79 -21.35 -28.91
N THR A 108 -11.80 -22.22 -29.04
CA THR A 108 -10.66 -22.32 -28.11
C THR A 108 -9.82 -21.04 -28.12
N ASP A 109 -9.53 -20.51 -29.31
CA ASP A 109 -8.80 -19.25 -29.48
C ASP A 109 -9.57 -18.09 -28.85
N ILE A 110 -10.89 -17.98 -29.09
CA ILE A 110 -11.74 -16.98 -28.45
C ILE A 110 -11.67 -17.09 -26.93
N ARG A 111 -11.80 -18.29 -26.36
CA ARG A 111 -11.73 -18.51 -24.90
C ARG A 111 -10.39 -18.04 -24.33
N ASN A 112 -9.29 -18.38 -24.99
CA ASN A 112 -7.95 -18.00 -24.53
C ASN A 112 -7.75 -16.48 -24.59
N ARG A 113 -8.12 -15.85 -25.72
CA ARG A 113 -8.00 -14.39 -25.91
C ARG A 113 -8.92 -13.60 -24.98
N LEU A 114 -10.13 -14.11 -24.74
CA LEU A 114 -11.08 -13.47 -23.84
C LEU A 114 -10.57 -13.51 -22.39
N LYS A 115 -10.07 -14.66 -21.94
CA LYS A 115 -9.43 -14.80 -20.63
C LYS A 115 -8.27 -13.83 -20.47
N GLU A 116 -7.36 -13.77 -21.45
CA GLU A 116 -6.24 -12.83 -21.48
C GLU A 116 -6.75 -11.37 -21.35
N TYR A 117 -7.76 -10.98 -22.13
CA TYR A 117 -8.35 -9.65 -22.07
C TYR A 117 -8.95 -9.33 -20.70
N GLU A 118 -9.73 -10.24 -20.12
CA GLU A 118 -10.35 -10.07 -18.80
C GLU A 118 -9.31 -9.95 -17.68
N GLU A 119 -8.25 -10.76 -17.71
CA GLU A 119 -7.16 -10.70 -16.74
C GLU A 119 -6.42 -9.35 -16.80
N ASP A 120 -6.15 -8.85 -18.00
CA ASP A 120 -5.52 -7.54 -18.20
C ASP A 120 -6.44 -6.40 -17.76
N LEU A 121 -7.76 -6.52 -17.99
CA LEU A 121 -8.74 -5.52 -17.57
C LEU A 121 -8.82 -5.42 -16.04
N ILE A 122 -8.90 -6.57 -15.34
CA ILE A 122 -8.88 -6.63 -13.88
C ILE A 122 -7.55 -6.08 -13.34
N ARG A 123 -6.42 -6.39 -13.98
CA ARG A 123 -5.11 -5.84 -13.59
C ARG A 123 -5.09 -4.33 -13.76
N PHE A 124 -5.59 -3.82 -14.88
CA PHE A 124 -5.65 -2.39 -15.16
C PHE A 124 -6.54 -1.66 -14.14
N GLU A 125 -7.72 -2.18 -13.82
CA GLU A 125 -8.61 -1.64 -12.79
C GLU A 125 -7.91 -1.59 -11.42
N LYS A 126 -7.31 -2.72 -10.99
CA LYS A 126 -6.60 -2.82 -9.71
C LYS A 126 -5.45 -1.82 -9.59
N LEU A 127 -4.74 -1.54 -10.68
CA LEU A 127 -3.69 -0.52 -10.72
C LEU A 127 -4.25 0.90 -10.86
N GLY A 128 -5.40 1.07 -11.51
CA GLY A 128 -6.09 2.34 -11.69
C GLY A 128 -6.62 2.94 -10.38
N LEU A 129 -7.05 2.08 -9.46
CA LEU A 129 -7.51 2.46 -8.11
C LEU A 129 -6.37 2.90 -7.18
N LYS A 130 -5.11 2.65 -7.55
CA LYS A 130 -3.96 3.05 -6.74
C LYS A 130 -3.64 4.52 -7.00
N GLY A 131 -3.67 5.32 -5.94
CA GLY A 131 -3.11 6.65 -5.91
C GLY A 131 -1.63 6.65 -5.51
N PHE A 132 -1.10 7.83 -5.28
CA PHE A 132 0.19 8.04 -4.63
C PHE A 132 0.07 9.17 -3.61
N ASP A 133 1.06 9.24 -2.73
CA ASP A 133 1.17 10.30 -1.73
C ASP A 133 2.39 11.17 -2.07
N MET A 134 2.15 12.44 -2.38
CA MET A 134 3.21 13.35 -2.81
C MET A 134 4.27 13.55 -1.72
N ALA A 135 3.90 13.49 -0.44
CA ALA A 135 4.87 13.59 0.66
C ALA A 135 5.86 12.42 0.63
N LYS A 136 5.43 11.23 0.19
CA LYS A 136 6.29 10.06 0.05
C LYS A 136 7.13 10.09 -1.21
N VAL A 137 6.59 10.61 -2.31
CA VAL A 137 7.37 10.85 -3.54
C VAL A 137 8.51 11.82 -3.24
N LYS A 138 8.25 12.87 -2.44
CA LYS A 138 9.29 13.79 -1.99
C LYS A 138 10.44 13.11 -1.23
N VAL A 139 10.15 12.10 -0.40
CA VAL A 139 11.22 11.32 0.25
C VAL A 139 12.10 10.59 -0.77
N VAL A 140 11.50 10.09 -1.87
CA VAL A 140 12.26 9.47 -2.96
C VAL A 140 13.11 10.53 -3.69
N GLN A 141 12.54 11.71 -3.96
CA GLN A 141 13.26 12.84 -4.58
C GLN A 141 14.45 13.27 -3.73
N ASP A 142 14.22 13.50 -2.43
CA ASP A 142 15.28 13.89 -1.50
C ASP A 142 16.38 12.81 -1.46
N TRP A 143 16.02 11.52 -1.53
CA TRP A 143 16.98 10.42 -1.54
C TRP A 143 17.81 10.38 -2.83
N LEU A 144 17.16 10.60 -3.98
CA LEU A 144 17.81 10.68 -5.30
C LEU A 144 18.78 11.87 -5.38
N ASP A 145 18.40 13.01 -4.79
CA ASP A 145 19.20 14.23 -4.75
C ASP A 145 20.39 14.14 -3.78
N HIS A 146 20.38 13.18 -2.84
CA HIS A 146 21.41 13.07 -1.81
C HIS A 146 22.76 12.61 -2.41
N PRO A 147 23.86 13.38 -2.25
CA PRO A 147 25.13 13.16 -2.95
C PRO A 147 25.81 11.82 -2.61
N GLU A 148 25.59 11.32 -1.39
CA GLU A 148 26.20 10.06 -0.93
C GLU A 148 25.38 8.82 -1.30
N LEU A 149 24.06 8.96 -1.52
CA LEU A 149 23.15 7.82 -1.68
C LEU A 149 22.69 7.66 -3.13
N GLY A 150 21.83 8.56 -3.59
CA GLY A 150 21.28 8.54 -4.94
C GLY A 150 22.18 9.23 -5.97
N ALA A 151 22.84 10.31 -5.54
CA ALA A 151 23.72 11.19 -6.32
C ALA A 151 23.22 11.52 -7.75
N LEU A 152 21.90 11.56 -7.97
CA LEU A 152 21.27 11.84 -9.26
C LEU A 152 21.77 10.94 -10.41
N ILE A 153 22.14 9.68 -10.13
CA ILE A 153 22.88 8.83 -11.09
C ILE A 153 22.01 8.24 -12.18
N LEU A 154 20.69 8.34 -12.05
CA LEU A 154 19.80 7.99 -13.15
C LEU A 154 19.93 9.07 -14.23
N ASP A 155 20.79 8.83 -15.24
CA ASP A 155 20.92 9.68 -16.43
C ASP A 155 20.12 9.14 -17.63
N GLY A 156 19.27 8.13 -17.38
CA GLY A 156 18.43 7.50 -18.39
C GLY A 156 17.20 8.33 -18.79
N GLN A 157 16.43 7.79 -19.73
CA GLN A 157 15.11 8.35 -20.12
C GLN A 157 14.09 8.36 -18.97
N ASP A 158 14.39 7.65 -17.90
CA ASP A 158 13.57 7.46 -16.72
C ASP A 158 14.02 8.30 -15.51
N ARG A 159 15.04 9.15 -15.68
CA ARG A 159 15.53 10.06 -14.62
C ARG A 159 14.43 10.94 -14.03
N ASP A 160 13.47 11.34 -14.86
CA ASP A 160 12.38 12.24 -14.49
C ASP A 160 11.15 11.49 -13.95
N ILE A 161 11.19 10.16 -13.78
CA ILE A 161 10.02 9.40 -13.30
C ILE A 161 9.53 9.91 -11.94
N TRP A 162 10.44 10.13 -11.01
CA TRP A 162 10.11 10.59 -9.66
C TRP A 162 10.22 12.11 -9.51
N GLY A 163 10.69 12.83 -10.53
CA GLY A 163 11.06 14.24 -10.41
C GLY A 163 12.36 14.45 -9.63
N THR A 164 12.64 15.70 -9.28
CA THR A 164 13.82 16.11 -8.50
C THR A 164 13.39 17.03 -7.37
N GLY A 165 14.20 17.23 -6.34
CA GLY A 165 13.90 18.19 -5.28
C GLY A 165 13.83 19.64 -5.80
N ALA A 166 14.53 19.96 -6.89
CA ALA A 166 14.41 21.24 -7.58
C ALA A 166 13.07 21.39 -8.35
N LYS A 167 12.50 20.29 -8.85
CA LYS A 167 11.23 20.27 -9.58
C LYS A 167 10.34 19.15 -9.02
N PRO A 168 9.76 19.33 -7.82
CA PRO A 168 9.03 18.27 -7.13
C PRO A 168 7.80 17.81 -7.93
N ASP A 169 7.11 18.73 -8.62
CA ASP A 169 5.96 18.40 -9.47
C ASP A 169 6.36 17.86 -10.87
N GLY A 170 7.66 17.65 -11.09
CA GLY A 170 8.21 17.14 -12.36
C GLY A 170 8.11 15.63 -12.54
N HIS A 171 7.48 14.91 -11.61
CA HIS A 171 7.35 13.46 -11.68
C HIS A 171 6.37 12.99 -12.78
N ALA A 172 6.45 11.71 -13.14
CA ALA A 172 5.52 11.11 -14.08
C ALA A 172 4.07 11.17 -13.57
N LEU A 173 3.12 11.51 -14.44
CA LEU A 173 1.69 11.63 -14.10
C LEU A 173 1.03 10.28 -13.77
N ASP A 174 1.61 9.18 -14.22
CA ASP A 174 1.09 7.82 -14.06
C ASP A 174 1.81 7.04 -12.97
N ILE A 175 2.43 7.73 -12.00
CA ILE A 175 3.06 7.10 -10.85
C ILE A 175 2.01 6.59 -9.86
N ILE A 176 2.25 5.42 -9.28
CA ILE A 176 1.39 4.80 -8.27
C ILE A 176 2.22 4.29 -7.10
N GLN A 177 1.66 4.32 -5.90
CA GLN A 177 2.26 3.64 -4.75
C GLN A 177 1.97 2.14 -4.87
N VAL A 178 3.02 1.32 -4.98
CA VAL A 178 2.87 -0.12 -5.22
C VAL A 178 2.29 -0.83 -4.00
N VAL A 179 2.81 -0.50 -2.81
CA VAL A 179 2.39 -1.09 -1.54
C VAL A 179 1.36 -0.16 -0.89
N LYS A 180 0.11 -0.64 -0.81
CA LYS A 180 -0.95 0.08 -0.11
C LYS A 180 -0.58 0.09 1.38
N GLU A 181 -0.28 1.27 1.89
CA GLU A 181 -0.12 1.42 3.32
C GLU A 181 -1.50 1.36 3.96
N SER A 182 -1.62 0.66 5.09
CA SER A 182 -2.82 0.75 5.92
C SER A 182 -3.04 2.24 6.22
N GLU A 183 -4.22 2.74 5.83
CA GLU A 183 -4.57 4.13 6.01
C GLU A 183 -4.35 4.48 7.48
N SER A 184 -3.45 5.44 7.71
CA SER A 184 -3.25 6.02 9.03
C SER A 184 -4.60 6.48 9.53
N SER A 185 -5.02 6.01 10.71
CA SER A 185 -6.31 6.35 11.29
C SER A 185 -6.54 7.87 11.23
N PRO A 186 -7.77 8.35 11.03
CA PRO A 186 -8.06 9.79 11.00
C PRO A 186 -7.48 10.54 12.20
N ALA A 187 -7.49 9.90 13.38
CA ALA A 187 -6.85 10.40 14.59
C ALA A 187 -5.34 10.57 14.44
N SER A 188 -4.64 9.59 13.85
CA SER A 188 -3.20 9.71 13.62
C SER A 188 -2.84 10.80 12.60
N LYS A 189 -3.64 10.99 11.54
CA LYS A 189 -3.47 12.13 10.62
C LYS A 189 -3.71 13.46 11.35
N TYR A 190 -4.79 13.56 12.11
CA TYR A 190 -5.11 14.76 12.88
C TYR A 190 -4.03 15.09 13.92
N LEU A 191 -3.49 14.08 14.60
CA LEU A 191 -2.37 14.25 15.51
C LEU A 191 -1.11 14.65 14.75
N GLN A 192 -0.80 14.05 13.60
CA GLN A 192 0.39 14.42 12.82
C GLN A 192 0.30 15.87 12.29
N ASP A 193 -0.85 16.28 11.77
CA ASP A 193 -1.10 17.63 11.27
C ASP A 193 -1.21 18.65 12.41
N GLY A 194 -1.87 18.27 13.50
CA GLY A 194 -2.03 19.11 14.69
C GLY A 194 -0.72 19.31 15.43
N LEU A 195 0.04 18.25 15.65
CA LEU A 195 1.33 18.30 16.34
C LEU A 195 2.38 19.03 15.49
N SER A 196 2.39 18.87 14.16
CA SER A 196 3.30 19.63 13.29
C SER A 196 3.01 21.13 13.34
N ARG A 197 1.74 21.55 13.25
CA ARG A 197 1.36 22.97 13.46
C ARG A 197 1.71 23.45 14.86
N TRP A 198 1.43 22.65 15.89
CA TRP A 198 1.70 23.03 17.27
C TRP A 198 3.20 23.10 17.57
N SER A 199 4.02 22.25 16.96
CA SER A 199 5.47 22.26 17.11
C SER A 199 6.10 23.56 16.57
N SER A 200 5.52 24.13 15.50
CA SER A 200 5.95 25.43 14.98
C SER A 200 5.64 26.57 15.95
N TRP A 201 4.58 26.45 16.77
CA TRP A 201 4.14 27.48 17.72
C TRP A 201 4.79 27.34 19.12
N THR A 202 5.08 26.12 19.56
CA THR A 202 5.52 25.83 20.94
C THR A 202 7.02 26.03 21.20
N GLY A 203 7.77 26.52 20.21
CA GLY A 203 9.15 26.96 20.41
C GLY A 203 10.13 25.85 20.85
N LYS A 204 11.37 26.27 21.13
CA LYS A 204 12.55 25.42 21.41
C LYS A 204 12.34 24.36 22.51
N TRP A 205 11.32 24.48 23.36
CA TRP A 205 11.10 23.54 24.45
C TRP A 205 10.69 22.15 23.99
N LEU A 206 9.85 22.06 22.95
CA LEU A 206 9.48 20.76 22.36
C LEU A 206 10.62 20.15 21.52
N THR A 207 11.53 20.97 20.99
CA THR A 207 12.72 20.44 20.31
C THR A 207 13.62 19.64 21.25
N LEU A 208 13.70 19.98 22.55
CA LEU A 208 14.45 19.19 23.53
C LEU A 208 13.85 17.79 23.74
N PHE A 209 12.52 17.68 23.85
CA PHE A 209 11.84 16.39 23.96
C PHE A 209 11.88 15.57 22.66
N SER A 210 11.77 16.24 21.51
CA SER A 210 11.92 15.62 20.19
C SER A 210 13.33 15.04 20.00
N THR A 211 14.38 15.80 20.33
CA THR A 211 15.77 15.33 20.22
C THR A 211 16.08 14.18 21.17
N TRP A 212 15.38 14.06 22.30
CA TRP A 212 15.59 12.99 23.27
C TRP A 212 15.02 11.64 22.82
N GLN A 213 14.02 11.63 21.92
CA GLN A 213 13.42 10.41 21.38
C GLN A 213 13.83 10.07 19.94
N MET A 214 14.64 10.90 19.29
CA MET A 214 15.28 10.51 18.04
C MET A 214 16.29 9.39 18.36
N LYS A 215 15.88 8.13 18.14
CA LYS A 215 16.81 7.00 18.02
C LYS A 215 17.98 7.45 17.15
N LYS A 216 19.19 6.97 17.51
CA LYS A 216 20.42 7.22 16.75
C LYS A 216 20.09 7.19 15.25
N PRO A 217 20.52 8.20 14.48
CA PRO A 217 20.33 8.19 13.04
C PRO A 217 20.67 6.79 12.52
N ASP A 218 19.83 6.26 11.64
CA ASP A 218 20.18 5.04 10.92
C ASP A 218 21.56 5.24 10.25
N LYS A 219 22.28 4.18 9.87
CA LYS A 219 23.66 4.26 9.32
C LYS A 219 23.86 5.37 8.26
N HIS A 220 22.78 5.77 7.59
CA HIS A 220 22.75 6.79 6.53
C HIS A 220 22.37 8.21 6.97
N ASN A 221 22.21 8.50 8.27
CA ASN A 221 21.81 9.82 8.79
C ASN A 221 20.44 10.34 8.33
N TRP A 222 19.61 9.47 7.77
CA TRP A 222 18.22 9.78 7.46
C TRP A 222 17.36 9.60 8.70
N HIS A 223 16.70 10.67 9.14
CA HIS A 223 15.56 10.59 10.05
C HIS A 223 14.36 10.01 9.31
N ILE A 224 14.47 8.74 8.91
CA ILE A 224 13.32 7.94 8.54
C ILE A 224 12.51 7.81 9.84
N GLN A 225 11.60 8.76 10.07
CA GLN A 225 10.82 8.87 11.29
C GLN A 225 10.08 7.54 11.47
N SER A 226 10.65 6.68 12.31
CA SER A 226 10.16 5.33 12.47
C SER A 226 8.77 5.41 13.10
N ARG A 227 7.77 4.92 12.38
CA ARG A 227 6.38 4.84 12.87
C ARG A 227 6.30 4.08 14.21
N SER A 228 7.24 3.17 14.51
CA SER A 228 7.27 2.49 15.80
C SER A 228 7.53 3.46 16.96
N SER A 229 8.35 4.49 16.76
CA SER A 229 8.56 5.54 17.75
C SER A 229 7.32 6.41 17.90
N PHE A 230 6.63 6.74 16.79
CA PHE A 230 5.40 7.53 16.86
C PHE A 230 4.25 6.75 17.52
N GLN A 231 4.16 5.45 17.27
CA GLN A 231 3.21 4.58 17.97
C GLN A 231 3.51 4.53 19.46
N GLY A 232 4.77 4.30 19.86
CA GLY A 232 5.18 4.35 21.26
C GLY A 232 4.90 5.71 21.91
N LEU A 233 5.19 6.81 21.22
CA LEU A 233 4.91 8.17 21.67
C LEU A 233 3.40 8.41 21.84
N SER A 234 2.59 8.04 20.85
CA SER A 234 1.13 8.22 20.89
C SER A 234 0.49 7.43 22.03
N LEU A 235 0.98 6.21 22.30
CA LEU A 235 0.56 5.41 23.45
C LEU A 235 1.00 6.06 24.78
N THR A 236 2.23 6.59 24.83
CA THR A 236 2.74 7.28 26.03
C THR A 236 1.93 8.54 26.31
N ILE A 237 1.71 9.39 25.31
CA ILE A 237 0.88 10.60 25.40
C ILE A 237 -0.55 10.24 25.79
N GLY A 238 -1.13 9.22 25.16
CA GLY A 238 -2.46 8.73 25.52
C GLY A 238 -2.55 8.30 26.99
N SER A 239 -1.54 7.57 27.48
CA SER A 239 -1.49 7.14 28.89
C SER A 239 -1.32 8.30 29.86
N VAL A 240 -0.45 9.26 29.55
CA VAL A 240 -0.23 10.47 30.37
C VAL A 240 -1.49 11.33 30.39
N LEU A 241 -2.13 11.57 29.25
CA LEU A 241 -3.35 12.34 29.16
C LEU A 241 -4.49 11.68 29.95
N THR A 242 -4.64 10.36 29.84
CA THR A 242 -5.63 9.59 30.60
C THR A 242 -5.38 9.70 32.10
N SER A 243 -4.11 9.56 32.52
CA SER A 243 -3.71 9.72 33.91
C SER A 243 -4.03 11.12 34.46
N VAL A 244 -3.68 12.17 33.72
CA VAL A 244 -3.98 13.56 34.10
C VAL A 244 -5.49 13.79 34.25
N LEU A 245 -6.31 13.24 33.35
CA LEU A 245 -7.76 13.33 33.45
C LEU A 245 -8.30 12.62 34.70
N VAL A 246 -7.78 11.43 35.02
CA VAL A 246 -8.17 10.66 36.21
C VAL A 246 -7.79 11.41 37.50
N TYR A 247 -6.54 11.84 37.64
CA TYR A 247 -6.10 12.58 38.83
C TYR A 247 -6.80 13.93 38.97
N GLY A 248 -6.99 14.66 37.86
CA GLY A 248 -7.73 15.92 37.84
C GLY A 248 -9.17 15.76 38.34
N ALA A 249 -9.84 14.66 37.97
CA ALA A 249 -11.17 14.35 38.45
C ALA A 249 -11.20 14.09 39.97
N ILE A 250 -10.25 13.31 40.49
CA ILE A 250 -10.13 13.02 41.94
C ILE A 250 -9.92 14.31 42.73
N ILE A 251 -9.04 15.19 42.26
CA ILE A 251 -8.77 16.49 42.91
C ILE A 251 -10.02 17.37 42.86
N SER A 252 -10.69 17.46 41.71
CA SER A 252 -11.91 18.25 41.57
C SER A 252 -13.03 17.78 42.50
N LEU A 253 -13.17 16.47 42.69
CA LEU A 253 -14.14 15.88 43.62
C LEU A 253 -13.86 16.25 45.09
N ASN A 254 -12.60 16.44 45.45
CA ASN A 254 -12.23 16.81 46.83
C ASN A 254 -12.45 18.29 47.14
N PHE A 255 -12.42 19.18 46.15
CA PHE A 255 -12.52 20.62 46.37
C PHE A 255 -13.93 21.20 46.23
N VAL A 256 -14.88 20.46 45.64
CA VAL A 256 -16.24 20.98 45.42
C VAL A 256 -17.23 20.40 46.44
N SER A 257 -17.72 21.27 47.33
CA SER A 257 -18.70 20.90 48.37
C SER A 257 -20.13 20.68 47.83
N GLY A 258 -20.38 20.96 46.55
CA GLY A 258 -21.70 20.83 45.92
C GLY A 258 -22.00 19.42 45.42
N LYS A 259 -23.01 18.75 46.01
CA LYS A 259 -23.44 17.40 45.61
C LYS A 259 -23.80 17.28 44.12
N ALA A 260 -24.42 18.30 43.53
CA ALA A 260 -24.82 18.30 42.11
C ALA A 260 -23.60 18.32 41.16
N PHE A 261 -22.56 19.09 41.49
CA PHE A 261 -21.36 19.17 40.68
C PHE A 261 -20.58 17.85 40.67
N ASN A 262 -20.53 17.16 41.80
CA ASN A 262 -19.84 15.87 41.91
C ASN A 262 -20.46 14.79 41.01
N ILE A 263 -21.79 14.80 40.83
CA ILE A 263 -22.48 13.88 39.91
C ILE A 263 -22.11 14.19 38.45
N VAL A 264 -22.07 15.47 38.07
CA VAL A 264 -21.70 15.88 36.71
C VAL A 264 -20.26 15.47 36.38
N VAL A 265 -19.31 15.73 37.28
CA VAL A 265 -17.90 15.33 37.10
C VAL A 265 -17.77 13.80 37.00
N ALA A 266 -18.49 13.06 37.84
CA ALA A 266 -18.46 11.59 37.83
C ALA A 266 -19.00 10.97 36.53
N ILE A 267 -19.87 11.67 35.78
CA ILE A 267 -20.38 11.20 34.49
C ILE A 267 -19.48 11.66 33.33
N LEU A 268 -19.03 12.91 33.36
CA LEU A 268 -18.35 13.55 32.23
C LEU A 268 -16.91 13.04 32.06
N VAL A 269 -16.22 12.74 33.17
CA VAL A 269 -14.84 12.23 33.13
C VAL A 269 -14.74 10.83 32.50
N PRO A 270 -15.54 9.82 32.90
CA PRO A 270 -15.53 8.52 32.22
C PRO A 270 -15.93 8.60 30.75
N LEU A 271 -16.87 9.49 30.39
CA LEU A 271 -17.24 9.74 29.00
C LEU A 271 -16.05 10.28 28.19
N LEU A 272 -15.32 11.27 28.72
CA LEU A 272 -14.11 11.78 28.09
C LEU A 272 -13.02 10.72 27.98
N ILE A 273 -12.78 9.94 29.05
CA ILE A 273 -11.81 8.84 29.03
C ILE A 273 -12.18 7.80 27.97
N SER A 274 -13.46 7.45 27.85
CA SER A 274 -13.95 6.51 26.84
C SER A 274 -13.82 7.08 25.43
N LEU A 275 -14.12 8.37 25.24
CA LEU A 275 -13.94 9.06 23.95
C LEU A 275 -12.46 9.11 23.54
N CYS A 276 -11.57 9.43 24.48
CA CYS A 276 -10.13 9.38 24.28
C CYS A 276 -9.67 7.96 23.98
N GLY A 277 -10.16 6.97 24.73
CA GLY A 277 -9.93 5.55 24.48
C GLY A 277 -10.30 5.17 23.05
N LEU A 278 -11.50 5.49 22.59
CA LEU A 278 -11.94 5.20 21.21
C LEU A 278 -11.07 5.89 20.14
N GLY A 279 -10.58 7.10 20.41
CA GLY A 279 -9.68 7.81 19.51
C GLY A 279 -8.27 7.21 19.42
N PHE A 280 -7.78 6.60 20.52
CA PHE A 280 -6.42 6.05 20.63
C PHE A 280 -6.34 4.53 20.54
N VAL A 281 -7.45 3.81 20.71
CA VAL A 281 -7.52 2.36 20.54
C VAL A 281 -7.24 2.05 19.09
N ASN A 282 -6.00 1.62 18.89
CA ASN A 282 -5.40 1.25 17.63
C ASN A 282 -6.34 0.28 16.88
N GLN A 283 -6.71 0.55 15.62
CA GLN A 283 -7.57 -0.36 14.84
C GLN A 283 -7.04 -1.80 14.79
N LYS A 284 -5.75 -2.00 15.04
CA LYS A 284 -5.16 -3.34 15.21
C LYS A 284 -5.77 -4.15 16.35
N SER A 285 -6.18 -3.52 17.47
CA SER A 285 -6.82 -4.27 18.56
C SER A 285 -8.23 -4.71 18.15
N ILE A 286 -8.99 -3.83 17.48
CA ILE A 286 -10.34 -4.16 16.96
C ILE A 286 -10.27 -5.35 15.99
N ALA A 287 -9.24 -5.39 15.12
CA ALA A 287 -9.01 -6.52 14.23
C ALA A 287 -8.69 -7.84 14.98
N THR A 288 -7.92 -7.78 16.07
CA THR A 288 -7.65 -8.97 16.91
C THR A 288 -8.89 -9.42 17.71
N TRP A 289 -9.72 -8.50 18.20
CA TRP A 289 -10.98 -8.85 18.88
C TRP A 289 -12.03 -9.42 17.90
N SER A 290 -12.05 -8.97 16.64
CA SER A 290 -12.92 -9.57 15.62
C SER A 290 -12.49 -10.96 15.17
N MET A 291 -11.20 -11.30 15.26
CA MET A 291 -10.69 -12.64 14.94
C MET A 291 -10.85 -13.66 16.08
N LEU A 292 -10.97 -13.22 17.33
CA LEU A 292 -11.29 -14.10 18.47
C LEU A 292 -12.80 -14.32 18.66
N GLY A 293 -13.65 -13.57 17.95
CA GLY A 293 -15.11 -13.61 18.07
C GLY A 293 -15.84 -14.49 17.05
N THR A 294 -15.11 -15.22 16.20
CA THR A 294 -15.64 -16.20 15.22
C THR A 294 -15.06 -17.57 15.49
#